data_AF-A0A535LLY4-F1
#
_entry.id   AF-A0A535LLY4-F1
#
_cell.length_a   1.000
_cell.length_b   1.000
_cell.length_c   1.000
_cell.angle_alpha   90.00
_cell.angle_beta   90.00
_cell.angle_gamma   90.00
#
_symmetry.space_group_name_H-M   'P 1'
#
loop_
_entity.id
_entity.type
_entity.pdbx_description
1 polymer ?
#
loop_
_entity_poly.entity_id
_entity_poly.type
_entity_poly.pdbx_seq_one_letter_code
_entity_poly.pdbx_strand_id
1 'polypeptide(L)'
;MDDQIRQAAVAAARHLLLLYKAEHPAWTDTRTPVDDLVSWSGLQVETFHVKDYPEGTYGFLEPDEDLIWLCRTLPESLRRFTLAHELGHAVLHRDNARRRPLLQESWQAASLPPTSQSLPELSREDPCQRPDVQEEVVGQNEQELLQEVLGIGQSYNPRSERELAANIFAAELLMPIEQVRTLYLHEHIPTTGLANLFDVSNAAMLNRLVSLATEPLVPSQPGPQGLPSNDTKTIAKKQYDEFQKAAI
;
A
#
# COMPACT_ATOMS: atom_id res chain seq x y z
N MET A 1 -8.49 12.63 3.36
CA MET A 1 -7.87 11.78 4.40
C MET A 1 -7.20 10.60 3.72
N ASP A 2 -7.95 9.87 2.91
CA ASP A 2 -7.49 8.71 2.13
C ASP A 2 -6.25 8.99 1.27
N ASP A 3 -6.20 10.14 0.60
CA ASP A 3 -5.03 10.51 -0.24
C ASP A 3 -3.75 10.73 0.59
N GLN A 4 -3.88 11.27 1.80
CA GLN A 4 -2.75 11.49 2.69
C GLN A 4 -2.24 10.17 3.29
N ILE A 5 -3.16 9.27 3.68
CA ILE A 5 -2.84 7.92 4.14
C ILE A 5 -2.09 7.16 3.04
N ARG A 6 -2.59 7.23 1.80
CA ARG A 6 -1.96 6.62 0.63
C ARG A 6 -0.55 7.15 0.41
N GLN A 7 -0.38 8.47 0.37
CA GLN A 7 0.93 9.10 0.15
C GLN A 7 1.93 8.70 1.24
N ALA A 8 1.52 8.69 2.50
CA ALA A 8 2.38 8.29 3.62
C ALA A 8 2.80 6.82 3.52
N ALA A 9 1.86 5.91 3.26
CA ALA A 9 2.15 4.48 3.10
C ALA A 9 3.06 4.18 1.91
N VAL A 10 2.83 4.85 0.76
CA VAL A 10 3.69 4.73 -0.43
C VAL A 10 5.10 5.26 -0.15
N ALA A 11 5.21 6.43 0.47
CA ALA A 11 6.50 7.02 0.82
C ALA A 11 7.28 6.11 1.78
N ALA A 12 6.62 5.54 2.78
CA ALA A 12 7.19 4.59 3.73
C ALA A 12 7.76 3.35 3.04
N ALA A 13 6.99 2.70 2.16
CA ALA A 13 7.42 1.50 1.44
C ALA A 13 8.63 1.79 0.55
N ARG A 14 8.60 2.88 -0.21
CA ARG A 14 9.71 3.31 -1.07
C ARG A 14 10.97 3.62 -0.26
N HIS A 15 10.81 4.34 0.84
CA HIS A 15 11.92 4.70 1.71
C HIS A 15 12.57 3.45 2.32
N LEU A 16 11.78 2.48 2.77
CA LEU A 16 12.29 1.21 3.28
C LEU A 16 13.11 0.46 2.23
N LEU A 17 12.61 0.34 0.99
CA LEU A 17 13.34 -0.31 -0.10
C LEU A 17 14.63 0.43 -0.45
N LEU A 18 14.62 1.76 -0.42
CA LEU A 18 15.82 2.57 -0.69
C LEU A 18 16.91 2.32 0.34
N LEU A 19 16.57 2.33 1.64
CA LEU A 19 17.51 2.01 2.71
C LEU A 19 18.06 0.60 2.58
N TYR A 20 17.17 -0.38 2.36
CA TYR A 20 17.57 -1.78 2.22
C TYR A 20 18.53 -1.96 1.04
N LYS A 21 18.23 -1.34 -0.11
CA LYS A 21 19.09 -1.41 -1.30
C LYS A 21 20.44 -0.71 -1.10
N ALA A 22 20.49 0.35 -0.31
CA ALA A 22 21.75 1.02 0.02
C ALA A 22 22.69 0.11 0.85
N GLU A 23 22.13 -0.67 1.78
CA GLU A 23 22.89 -1.66 2.56
C GLU A 23 23.13 -2.98 1.79
N HIS A 24 22.32 -3.29 0.78
CA HIS A 24 22.39 -4.52 -0.03
C HIS A 24 22.50 -4.21 -1.54
N PRO A 25 23.61 -3.58 -2.01
CA PRO A 25 23.76 -3.18 -3.40
C PRO A 25 23.82 -4.36 -4.39
N ALA A 26 24.07 -5.58 -3.90
CA ALA A 26 24.05 -6.80 -4.70
C ALA A 26 22.63 -7.26 -5.09
N TRP A 27 21.58 -6.77 -4.42
CA TRP A 27 20.21 -7.11 -4.76
C TRP A 27 19.74 -6.29 -5.98
N THR A 28 19.47 -7.00 -7.07
CA THR A 28 19.01 -6.43 -8.35
C THR A 28 17.73 -7.11 -8.87
N ASP A 29 17.14 -8.00 -8.09
CA ASP A 29 15.94 -8.74 -8.48
C ASP A 29 14.70 -7.82 -8.39
N THR A 30 13.73 -8.06 -9.28
CA THR A 30 12.39 -7.44 -9.21
C THR A 30 11.59 -8.03 -8.04
N ARG A 31 11.83 -9.29 -7.70
CA ARG A 31 11.21 -9.95 -6.55
C ARG A 31 11.74 -9.34 -5.25
N THR A 32 10.86 -8.66 -4.52
CA THR A 32 11.18 -8.12 -3.20
C THR A 32 11.49 -9.26 -2.20
N PRO A 33 12.67 -9.25 -1.52
CA PRO A 33 13.03 -10.25 -0.53
C PRO A 33 12.41 -9.89 0.83
N VAL A 34 11.11 -10.15 0.97
CA VAL A 34 10.32 -9.71 2.13
C VAL A 34 10.85 -10.28 3.44
N ASP A 35 11.22 -11.57 3.48
CA ASP A 35 11.74 -12.21 4.69
C ASP A 35 13.06 -11.56 5.14
N ASP A 36 13.97 -11.26 4.21
CA ASP A 36 15.23 -10.59 4.50
C ASP A 36 14.99 -9.14 4.95
N LEU A 37 14.04 -8.43 4.34
CA LEU A 37 13.62 -7.08 4.75
C LEU A 37 13.07 -7.06 6.17
N VAL A 38 12.24 -8.03 6.53
CA VAL A 38 11.66 -8.16 7.88
C VAL A 38 12.76 -8.45 8.89
N SER A 39 13.62 -9.44 8.61
CA SER A 39 14.76 -9.76 9.48
C SER A 39 15.70 -8.56 9.65
N TRP A 40 16.04 -7.88 8.55
CA TRP A 40 16.87 -6.67 8.54
C TRP A 40 16.22 -5.51 9.31
N SER A 41 14.90 -5.38 9.28
CA SER A 41 14.17 -4.37 10.06
C SER A 41 14.22 -4.63 11.58
N GLY A 42 14.69 -5.82 11.99
CA GLY A 42 14.81 -6.24 13.39
C GLY A 42 13.62 -7.07 13.89
N LEU A 43 12.71 -7.45 13.00
CA LEU A 43 11.53 -8.25 13.31
C LEU A 43 11.82 -9.74 13.13
N GLN A 44 11.20 -10.56 13.97
CA GLN A 44 11.20 -12.01 13.90
C GLN A 44 9.87 -12.48 13.30
N VAL A 45 9.89 -13.62 12.63
CA VAL A 45 8.68 -14.23 12.05
C VAL A 45 8.52 -15.62 12.63
N GLU A 46 7.41 -15.84 13.32
CA GLU A 46 6.99 -17.14 13.82
C GLU A 46 5.71 -17.59 13.12
N THR A 47 5.38 -18.88 13.25
CA THR A 47 4.23 -19.46 12.56
C THR A 47 3.28 -20.22 13.46
N PHE A 48 1.98 -20.01 13.28
CA PHE A 48 0.93 -20.73 14.00
C PHE A 48 0.18 -21.70 13.09
N HIS A 49 -0.58 -22.63 13.68
CA HIS A 49 -1.50 -23.50 12.94
C HIS A 49 -2.88 -22.83 12.85
N VAL A 50 -3.58 -22.98 11.72
CA VAL A 50 -4.95 -22.43 11.49
C VAL A 50 -6.01 -22.79 12.55
N LYS A 51 -5.70 -23.71 13.47
CA LYS A 51 -6.60 -24.14 14.56
C LYS A 51 -6.34 -23.42 15.88
N ASP A 52 -5.22 -22.71 15.98
CA ASP A 52 -4.78 -22.04 17.21
C ASP A 52 -5.47 -20.68 17.35
N TYR A 53 -6.02 -20.13 16.26
CA TYR A 53 -6.64 -18.82 16.16
C TYR A 53 -7.99 -18.89 15.43
N PRO A 54 -8.85 -17.86 15.54
CA PRO A 54 -10.10 -17.78 14.81
C PRO A 54 -9.92 -18.01 13.31
N GLU A 55 -10.91 -18.67 12.69
CA GLU A 55 -10.90 -18.93 11.25
C GLU A 55 -10.80 -17.63 10.46
N GLY A 56 -9.90 -17.59 9.48
CA GLY A 56 -9.63 -16.40 8.67
C GLY A 56 -8.50 -15.50 9.19
N THR A 57 -7.80 -15.88 10.27
CA THR A 57 -6.58 -15.19 10.72
C THR A 57 -5.41 -15.58 9.83
N TYR A 58 -4.80 -14.61 9.14
CA TYR A 58 -3.65 -14.84 8.27
C TYR A 58 -2.32 -14.50 8.94
N GLY A 59 -2.31 -13.43 9.72
CA GLY A 59 -1.15 -13.00 10.48
C GLY A 59 -1.52 -11.93 11.48
N PHE A 60 -0.58 -11.60 12.35
CA PHE A 60 -0.65 -10.44 13.22
C PHE A 60 0.74 -10.07 13.73
N LEU A 61 0.96 -8.78 13.93
CA LEU A 61 2.10 -8.24 14.64
C LEU A 61 1.84 -8.22 16.15
N GLU A 62 2.77 -8.76 16.94
CA GLU A 62 2.70 -8.72 18.39
C GLU A 62 3.00 -7.27 18.87
N PRO A 63 2.09 -6.60 19.62
CA PRO A 63 2.20 -5.17 19.90
C PRO A 63 3.49 -4.75 20.62
N ASP A 64 3.91 -5.56 21.59
CA ASP A 64 5.03 -5.27 22.49
C ASP A 64 6.34 -5.95 22.12
N GLU A 65 6.32 -6.81 21.11
CA GLU A 65 7.46 -7.63 20.70
C GLU A 65 7.84 -7.31 19.26
N ASP A 66 9.09 -7.57 18.90
CA ASP A 66 9.55 -7.48 17.51
C ASP A 66 9.20 -8.78 16.78
N LEU A 67 7.93 -9.20 16.83
CA LEU A 67 7.49 -10.52 16.41
C LEU A 67 6.23 -10.45 15.54
N ILE A 68 6.30 -11.04 14.36
CA ILE A 68 5.18 -11.26 13.45
C ILE A 68 4.79 -12.74 13.49
N TRP A 69 3.50 -13.01 13.65
CA TRP A 69 2.93 -14.35 13.54
C TRP A 69 2.27 -14.52 12.17
N LEU A 70 2.56 -15.62 11.50
CA LEU A 70 1.92 -15.99 10.22
C LEU A 70 1.28 -17.38 10.28
N CYS A 71 0.17 -17.55 9.58
CA CYS A 71 -0.42 -18.87 9.39
C CYS A 71 0.49 -19.73 8.49
N ARG A 72 0.92 -20.89 8.98
CA ARG A 72 1.88 -21.75 8.28
C ARG A 72 1.38 -22.40 6.99
N THR A 73 0.08 -22.39 6.74
CA THR A 73 -0.55 -23.07 5.59
C THR A 73 -0.88 -22.11 4.45
N LEU A 74 -0.45 -20.85 4.52
CA LEU A 74 -0.72 -19.86 3.47
C LEU A 74 0.03 -20.22 2.18
N PRO A 75 -0.61 -20.08 1.00
CA PRO A 75 0.09 -20.07 -0.28
C PRO A 75 1.18 -19.00 -0.31
N GLU A 76 2.24 -19.22 -1.09
CA GLU A 76 3.44 -18.36 -1.06
C GLU A 76 3.15 -16.89 -1.39
N SER A 77 2.33 -16.61 -2.40
CA SER A 77 1.97 -15.21 -2.74
C SER A 77 1.22 -14.52 -1.60
N LEU A 78 0.28 -15.23 -0.97
CA LEU A 78 -0.49 -14.73 0.17
C LEU A 78 0.38 -14.55 1.39
N ARG A 79 1.25 -15.50 1.69
CA ARG A 79 2.23 -15.37 2.78
C ARG A 79 3.11 -14.14 2.59
N ARG A 80 3.62 -13.90 1.37
CA ARG A 80 4.43 -12.71 1.04
C ARG A 80 3.64 -11.42 1.24
N PHE A 81 2.39 -11.39 0.79
CA PHE A 81 1.52 -10.22 0.95
C PHE A 81 1.19 -9.95 2.42
N THR A 82 0.75 -10.97 3.16
CA THR A 82 0.48 -10.87 4.60
C THR A 82 1.74 -10.42 5.34
N LEU A 83 2.91 -10.99 5.06
CA LEU A 83 4.15 -10.57 5.71
C LEU A 83 4.51 -9.11 5.41
N ALA A 84 4.33 -8.66 4.17
CA ALA A 84 4.54 -7.27 3.79
C ALA A 84 3.53 -6.31 4.45
N HIS A 85 2.29 -6.78 4.66
CA HIS A 85 1.24 -6.07 5.37
C HIS A 85 1.58 -5.89 6.86
N GLU A 86 1.98 -6.97 7.55
CA GLU A 86 2.42 -6.90 8.96
C GLU A 86 3.67 -6.02 9.14
N LEU A 87 4.61 -6.07 8.17
CA LEU A 87 5.73 -5.14 8.13
C LEU A 87 5.25 -3.68 7.98
N GLY A 88 4.19 -3.45 7.20
CA GLY A 88 3.50 -2.17 7.12
C GLY A 88 2.99 -1.69 8.47
N HIS A 89 2.37 -2.56 9.28
CA HIS A 89 1.99 -2.22 10.66
C HIS A 89 3.20 -1.85 11.51
N ALA A 90 4.29 -2.62 11.42
CA ALA A 90 5.50 -2.35 12.18
C ALA A 90 6.14 -1.00 11.81
N VAL A 91 6.09 -0.65 10.52
CA VAL A 91 6.70 0.57 9.99
C VAL A 91 5.82 1.80 10.20
N LEU A 92 4.50 1.69 10.05
CA LEU A 92 3.57 2.82 10.07
C LEU A 92 3.00 3.10 11.46
N HIS A 93 2.71 2.05 12.23
CA HIS A 93 1.81 2.14 13.38
C HIS A 93 2.45 1.78 14.72
N ARG A 94 3.68 1.25 14.75
CA ARG A 94 4.42 1.09 16.03
C ARG A 94 4.93 2.42 16.56
N ASP A 95 4.96 2.50 17.89
CA ASP A 95 5.54 3.60 18.64
C ASP A 95 6.96 3.94 18.17
N ASN A 96 7.23 5.22 17.98
CA ASN A 96 8.52 5.74 17.50
C ASN A 96 9.71 5.30 18.37
N ALA A 97 9.48 4.93 19.63
CA ALA A 97 10.54 4.47 20.55
C ALA A 97 11.06 3.05 20.23
N ARG A 98 10.28 2.24 19.50
CA ARG A 98 10.63 0.84 19.14
C ARG A 98 11.04 0.69 17.67
N ARG A 99 11.00 1.77 16.88
CA ARG A 99 11.53 1.78 15.51
C ARG A 99 13.05 1.72 15.58
N ARG A 100 13.70 0.87 14.76
CA ARG A 100 15.16 0.83 14.62
C ARG A 100 15.70 2.27 14.46
N PRO A 101 16.78 2.69 15.13
CA PRO A 101 17.28 4.07 15.06
C PRO A 101 17.55 4.58 13.64
N LEU A 102 17.93 3.70 12.71
CA LEU A 102 18.09 4.03 11.29
C LEU A 102 16.76 4.35 10.59
N LEU A 103 15.66 3.75 11.03
CA LEU A 103 14.28 4.10 10.70
C LEU A 103 13.73 5.20 11.63
N GLN A 104 14.57 5.87 12.42
CA GLN A 104 14.16 6.96 13.31
C GLN A 104 14.74 8.29 12.82
N GLU A 105 16.01 8.30 12.39
CA GLU A 105 16.69 9.50 11.91
C GLU A 105 16.17 10.00 10.55
N SER A 106 15.71 9.12 9.66
CA SER A 106 15.17 9.50 8.35
C SER A 106 13.69 9.93 8.38
N TRP A 107 12.97 9.64 9.48
CA TRP A 107 11.52 9.79 9.59
C TRP A 107 11.08 11.12 10.17
N GLN A 108 12.01 11.98 10.59
CA GLN A 108 11.70 13.37 10.96
C GLN A 108 11.19 14.20 9.77
N ALA A 109 11.24 13.68 8.54
CA ALA A 109 10.82 14.37 7.32
C ALA A 109 9.46 13.93 6.74
N ALA A 110 8.87 12.81 7.17
CA ALA A 110 7.57 12.36 6.68
C ALA A 110 6.47 12.78 7.66
N SER A 111 6.04 14.04 7.55
CA SER A 111 4.97 14.63 8.35
C SER A 111 3.64 13.90 8.15
N LEU A 112 3.39 12.85 8.93
CA LEU A 112 2.03 12.43 9.26
C LEU A 112 1.32 13.59 9.98
N PRO A 113 0.03 13.83 9.70
CA PRO A 113 -0.71 14.86 10.42
C PRO A 113 -0.77 14.48 11.91
N PRO A 114 -0.85 15.45 12.84
CA PRO A 114 -0.87 15.20 14.29
C PRO A 114 -2.06 14.35 14.77
N THR A 115 -2.98 13.95 13.88
CA THR A 115 -4.09 13.02 14.15
C THR A 115 -3.65 11.55 14.30
N SER A 116 -2.38 11.20 14.05
CA SER A 116 -1.84 9.86 14.37
C SER A 116 -1.83 9.54 15.87
N GLN A 117 -2.15 10.49 16.75
CA GLN A 117 -2.22 10.30 18.20
C GLN A 117 -3.50 9.59 18.69
N SER A 118 -4.45 9.27 17.81
CA SER A 118 -5.71 8.61 18.21
C SER A 118 -6.07 7.40 17.33
N LEU A 119 -5.09 6.75 16.72
CA LEU A 119 -5.31 5.41 16.16
C LEU A 119 -5.32 4.42 17.33
N PRO A 120 -6.22 3.43 17.36
CA PRO A 120 -6.20 2.39 18.38
C PRO A 120 -4.83 1.71 18.38
N GLU A 121 -4.42 1.20 19.53
CA GLU A 121 -3.15 0.48 19.69
C GLU A 121 -3.24 -0.89 18.97
N LEU A 122 -2.10 -1.48 18.61
CA LEU A 122 -2.10 -2.87 18.14
C LEU A 122 -2.58 -3.75 19.31
N SER A 123 -3.49 -4.69 19.06
CA SER A 123 -4.11 -5.52 20.10
C SER A 123 -4.17 -6.97 19.66
N ARG A 124 -3.81 -7.88 20.55
CA ARG A 124 -3.87 -9.33 20.30
C ARG A 124 -5.30 -9.82 20.12
N GLU A 125 -6.24 -9.12 20.73
CA GLU A 125 -7.67 -9.36 20.67
C GLU A 125 -8.27 -8.90 19.34
N ASP A 126 -7.48 -8.20 18.51
CA ASP A 126 -7.89 -7.71 17.21
C ASP A 126 -6.88 -8.02 16.08
N PRO A 127 -6.66 -9.31 15.76
CA PRO A 127 -5.73 -9.72 14.72
C PRO A 127 -6.25 -9.38 13.32
N CYS A 128 -5.35 -9.25 12.35
CA CYS A 128 -5.69 -9.05 10.95
C CYS A 128 -6.41 -10.29 10.39
N GLN A 129 -7.60 -10.08 9.85
CA GLN A 129 -8.45 -11.14 9.30
C GLN A 129 -8.49 -11.09 7.78
N ARG A 130 -9.05 -12.12 7.15
CA ARG A 130 -9.31 -12.17 5.69
C ARG A 130 -9.84 -10.85 5.07
N PRO A 131 -10.85 -10.15 5.63
CA PRO A 131 -11.30 -8.87 5.05
C PRO A 131 -10.27 -7.74 5.13
N ASP A 132 -9.30 -7.82 6.05
CA ASP A 132 -8.28 -6.80 6.26
C ASP A 132 -7.13 -6.93 5.25
N VAL A 133 -6.88 -8.14 4.71
CA VAL A 133 -5.82 -8.41 3.73
C VAL A 133 -6.39 -8.57 2.32
N GLN A 134 -6.39 -7.48 1.55
CA GLN A 134 -7.00 -7.39 0.23
C GLN A 134 -6.14 -8.00 -0.91
N GLU A 135 -5.74 -9.26 -0.79
CA GLU A 135 -5.13 -10.00 -1.91
C GLU A 135 -6.19 -10.66 -2.82
N GLU A 136 -7.33 -11.02 -2.23
CA GLU A 136 -8.35 -11.85 -2.87
C GLU A 136 -9.52 -11.01 -3.42
N VAL A 137 -9.63 -10.92 -4.76
CA VAL A 137 -10.94 -10.73 -5.40
C VAL A 137 -11.59 -12.10 -5.51
N VAL A 138 -11.99 -12.70 -4.36
CA VAL A 138 -12.81 -13.91 -4.40
C VAL A 138 -14.23 -13.46 -4.69
N GLY A 139 -14.71 -13.80 -5.88
CA GLY A 139 -15.98 -13.35 -6.44
C GLY A 139 -17.19 -13.59 -5.54
N GLN A 140 -17.55 -12.58 -4.76
CA GLN A 140 -18.88 -12.40 -4.21
C GLN A 140 -19.35 -10.99 -4.58
N ASN A 141 -20.40 -10.98 -5.39
CA ASN A 141 -21.23 -9.85 -5.80
C ASN A 141 -20.53 -8.62 -6.41
N GLU A 142 -20.79 -8.40 -7.70
CA GLU A 142 -20.51 -7.13 -8.40
C GLU A 142 -21.04 -5.91 -7.62
N GLN A 143 -22.07 -6.08 -6.78
CA GLN A 143 -22.56 -5.06 -5.85
C GLN A 143 -21.57 -4.67 -4.74
N GLU A 144 -20.79 -5.59 -4.15
CA GLU A 144 -19.83 -5.26 -3.08
C GLU A 144 -18.63 -4.50 -3.64
N LEU A 145 -18.14 -4.91 -4.81
CA LEU A 145 -17.10 -4.19 -5.55
C LEU A 145 -17.58 -2.78 -5.96
N LEU A 146 -18.83 -2.63 -6.42
CA LEU A 146 -19.39 -1.32 -6.72
C LEU A 146 -19.60 -0.48 -5.45
N GLN A 147 -19.93 -1.07 -4.31
CA GLN A 147 -20.18 -0.33 -3.08
C GLN A 147 -18.88 0.16 -2.43
N GLU A 148 -17.79 -0.62 -2.53
CA GLU A 148 -16.43 -0.19 -2.20
C GLU A 148 -15.92 0.91 -3.16
N VAL A 149 -16.11 0.73 -4.48
CA VAL A 149 -15.70 1.73 -5.49
C VAL A 149 -16.49 3.04 -5.37
N LEU A 150 -17.78 2.97 -4.98
CA LEU A 150 -18.65 4.14 -4.86
C LEU A 150 -18.62 4.78 -3.46
N GLY A 151 -17.86 4.23 -2.50
CA GLY A 151 -17.69 4.80 -1.16
C GLY A 151 -18.99 4.99 -0.38
N ILE A 152 -20.04 4.23 -0.72
CA ILE A 152 -21.39 4.43 -0.15
C ILE A 152 -21.47 3.67 1.19
N GLY A 153 -21.08 4.33 2.27
CA GLY A 153 -21.36 3.86 3.63
C GLY A 153 -20.17 3.41 4.47
N GLN A 154 -18.93 3.82 4.15
CA GLN A 154 -17.79 3.64 5.05
C GLN A 154 -18.05 4.44 6.34
N SER A 155 -18.44 3.76 7.42
CA SER A 155 -18.40 4.34 8.75
C SER A 155 -16.93 4.57 9.09
N TYR A 156 -16.58 5.81 9.42
CA TYR A 156 -15.23 6.20 9.79
C TYR A 156 -14.75 5.37 11.00
N ASN A 157 -13.84 4.42 10.77
CA ASN A 157 -13.23 3.59 11.79
C ASN A 157 -11.69 3.71 11.72
N PRO A 158 -11.04 4.22 12.77
CA PRO A 158 -9.57 4.28 12.87
C PRO A 158 -8.85 2.95 12.59
N ARG A 159 -9.46 1.80 12.91
CA ARG A 159 -8.89 0.49 12.53
C ARG A 159 -8.80 0.34 11.02
N SER A 160 -9.90 0.62 10.30
CA SER A 160 -9.97 0.49 8.85
C SER A 160 -8.94 1.39 8.14
N GLU A 161 -8.63 2.57 8.69
CA GLU A 161 -7.54 3.41 8.17
C GLU A 161 -6.15 2.76 8.33
N ARG A 162 -5.89 2.06 9.45
CA ARG A 162 -4.62 1.35 9.67
C ARG A 162 -4.45 0.19 8.69
N GLU A 163 -5.49 -0.63 8.54
CA GLU A 163 -5.49 -1.79 7.62
C GLU A 163 -5.32 -1.32 6.17
N LEU A 164 -6.03 -0.25 5.78
CA LEU A 164 -5.88 0.36 4.47
C LEU A 164 -4.44 0.85 4.23
N ALA A 165 -3.84 1.51 5.23
CA ALA A 165 -2.46 1.97 5.13
C ALA A 165 -1.47 0.80 4.97
N ALA A 166 -1.66 -0.29 5.72
CA ALA A 166 -0.84 -1.50 5.63
C ALA A 166 -0.99 -2.20 4.27
N ASN A 167 -2.20 -2.27 3.72
CA ASN A 167 -2.44 -2.80 2.36
C ASN A 167 -1.75 -1.96 1.28
N ILE A 168 -1.86 -0.62 1.35
CA ILE A 168 -1.19 0.27 0.41
C ILE A 168 0.33 0.11 0.51
N PHE A 169 0.86 0.02 1.73
CA PHE A 169 2.27 -0.22 1.98
C PHE A 169 2.73 -1.55 1.37
N ALA A 170 2.03 -2.65 1.63
CA ALA A 170 2.36 -3.97 1.11
C ALA A 170 2.34 -4.01 -0.42
N ALA A 171 1.31 -3.41 -1.04
CA ALA A 171 1.20 -3.33 -2.49
C ALA A 171 2.34 -2.50 -3.12
N GLU A 172 2.73 -1.38 -2.51
CA GLU A 172 3.87 -0.58 -2.98
C GLU A 172 5.21 -1.30 -2.76
N LEU A 173 5.36 -2.03 -1.66
CA LEU A 173 6.58 -2.76 -1.35
C LEU A 173 6.81 -3.95 -2.31
N LEU A 174 5.74 -4.69 -2.62
CA LEU A 174 5.81 -5.88 -3.48
C LEU A 174 5.71 -5.57 -4.96
N MET A 175 4.95 -4.54 -5.34
CA MET A 175 4.69 -4.17 -6.72
C MET A 175 4.80 -2.65 -6.89
N PRO A 176 6.01 -2.05 -6.83
CA PRO A 176 6.17 -0.60 -6.95
C PRO A 176 5.50 -0.05 -8.21
N ILE A 177 4.61 0.94 -8.06
CA ILE A 177 3.69 1.33 -9.15
C ILE A 177 4.45 1.83 -10.38
N GLU A 178 5.59 2.50 -10.18
CA GLU A 178 6.43 2.99 -11.27
C GLU A 178 7.07 1.84 -12.07
N GLN A 179 7.51 0.77 -11.39
CA GLN A 179 8.08 -0.39 -12.07
C GLN A 179 6.99 -1.15 -12.83
N VAL A 180 5.83 -1.37 -12.21
CA VAL A 180 4.67 -1.98 -12.87
C VAL A 180 4.25 -1.16 -14.10
N ARG A 181 4.18 0.17 -13.98
CA ARG A 181 3.87 1.09 -15.08
C ARG A 181 4.86 0.93 -16.23
N THR A 182 6.17 0.97 -15.95
CA THR A 182 7.21 0.82 -16.98
C THR A 182 7.09 -0.53 -17.68
N LEU A 183 7.02 -1.63 -16.93
CA LEU A 183 6.99 -2.97 -17.50
C LEU A 183 5.70 -3.27 -18.27
N TYR A 184 4.56 -2.75 -17.83
CA TYR A 184 3.29 -2.94 -18.50
C TYR A 184 3.15 -2.06 -19.75
N LEU A 185 3.43 -0.76 -19.65
CA LEU A 185 3.16 0.20 -20.73
C LEU A 185 4.31 0.30 -21.75
N HIS A 186 5.57 0.13 -21.32
CA HIS A 186 6.72 0.28 -22.21
C HIS A 186 7.24 -1.07 -22.70
N GLU A 187 7.40 -2.03 -21.78
CA GLU A 187 7.91 -3.37 -22.12
C GLU A 187 6.79 -4.34 -22.57
N HIS A 188 5.52 -3.91 -22.51
CA HIS A 188 4.35 -4.68 -22.95
C HIS A 188 4.23 -6.08 -22.31
N ILE A 189 4.69 -6.22 -21.07
CA ILE A 189 4.61 -7.49 -20.35
C ILE A 189 3.15 -7.70 -19.90
N PRO A 190 2.50 -8.83 -20.25
CA PRO A 190 1.13 -9.09 -19.84
C PRO A 190 1.02 -9.28 -18.33
N THR A 191 -0.17 -9.08 -17.77
CA THR A 191 -0.45 -9.17 -16.32
C THR A 191 0.09 -10.46 -15.69
N THR A 192 -0.07 -11.60 -16.35
CA THR A 192 0.44 -12.89 -15.84
C THR A 192 1.96 -12.94 -15.79
N GLY A 193 2.64 -12.32 -16.76
CA GLY A 193 4.09 -12.17 -16.77
C GLY A 193 4.58 -11.27 -15.63
N LEU A 194 3.87 -10.17 -15.37
CA LEU A 194 4.16 -9.28 -14.25
C LEU A 194 3.94 -9.98 -12.90
N ALA A 195 2.83 -10.69 -12.73
CA ALA A 195 2.54 -11.43 -11.50
C ALA A 195 3.65 -12.43 -11.17
N ASN A 196 4.15 -13.16 -12.17
CA ASN A 196 5.28 -14.06 -12.02
C ASN A 196 6.59 -13.33 -11.69
N LEU A 197 6.83 -12.16 -12.30
CA LEU A 197 8.05 -11.39 -12.10
C LEU A 197 8.14 -10.79 -10.68
N PHE A 198 7.02 -10.30 -10.13
CA PHE A 198 6.96 -9.78 -8.77
C PHE A 198 6.69 -10.85 -7.71
N ASP A 199 6.41 -12.09 -8.13
CA ASP A 199 6.04 -13.22 -7.26
C ASP A 199 4.83 -12.91 -6.36
N VAL A 200 3.73 -12.54 -7.01
CA VAL A 200 2.43 -12.17 -6.42
C VAL A 200 1.29 -12.88 -7.15
N SER A 201 0.10 -12.91 -6.56
CA SER A 201 -1.07 -13.45 -7.25
C SER A 201 -1.51 -12.58 -8.44
N ASN A 202 -2.15 -13.20 -9.44
CA ASN A 202 -2.73 -12.47 -10.57
C ASN A 202 -3.78 -11.43 -10.10
N ALA A 203 -4.54 -11.74 -9.05
CA ALA A 203 -5.54 -10.84 -8.47
C ALA A 203 -4.88 -9.57 -7.89
N ALA A 204 -3.83 -9.73 -7.08
CA ALA A 204 -3.07 -8.60 -6.55
C ALA A 204 -2.48 -7.72 -7.68
N MET A 205 -1.93 -8.34 -8.73
CA MET A 205 -1.40 -7.60 -9.88
C MET A 205 -2.49 -6.85 -10.66
N LEU A 206 -3.68 -7.45 -10.83
CA LEU A 206 -4.82 -6.78 -11.46
C LEU A 206 -5.28 -5.58 -10.64
N ASN A 207 -5.45 -5.73 -9.33
CA ASN A 207 -5.80 -4.62 -8.42
C ASN A 207 -4.78 -3.48 -8.52
N ARG A 208 -3.49 -3.84 -8.70
CA ARG A 208 -2.41 -2.88 -8.89
C ARG A 208 -2.52 -2.12 -10.22
N LEU A 209 -2.85 -2.80 -11.31
CA LEU A 209 -3.07 -2.18 -12.63
C LEU A 209 -4.34 -1.32 -12.66
N VAL A 210 -5.39 -1.67 -11.92
CA VAL A 210 -6.58 -0.83 -11.76
C VAL A 210 -6.22 0.48 -11.05
N SER A 211 -5.36 0.41 -10.02
CA SER A 211 -4.84 1.61 -9.35
C SER A 211 -4.05 2.50 -10.31
N LEU A 212 -3.24 1.89 -11.20
CA LEU A 212 -2.49 2.61 -12.23
C LEU A 212 -3.40 3.38 -13.20
N ALA A 213 -4.55 2.79 -13.57
CA ALA A 213 -5.49 3.39 -14.52
C ALA A 213 -6.36 4.50 -13.90
N THR A 214 -6.52 4.49 -12.58
CA THR A 214 -7.32 5.47 -11.83
C THR A 214 -6.51 6.62 -11.26
N GLU A 215 -5.17 6.53 -11.25
CA GLU A 215 -4.29 7.67 -10.96
C GLU A 215 -4.46 8.77 -12.02
N PRO A 216 -4.82 10.02 -11.64
CA PRO A 216 -4.78 11.12 -12.57
C PRO A 216 -3.33 11.31 -13.04
N LEU A 217 -3.11 11.35 -14.35
CA LEU A 217 -1.85 11.73 -14.99
C LEU A 217 -1.42 13.11 -14.44
N VAL A 218 -0.62 13.13 -13.37
CA VAL A 218 0.08 14.34 -12.95
C VAL A 218 1.25 14.48 -13.92
N PRO A 219 1.27 15.49 -14.80
CA PRO A 219 2.43 15.72 -15.64
C PRO A 219 3.63 15.96 -14.74
N SER A 220 4.66 15.12 -14.92
CA SER A 220 5.97 15.26 -14.31
C SER A 220 6.45 16.70 -14.48
N GLN A 221 6.66 17.40 -13.36
CA GLN A 221 7.15 18.77 -13.41
C GLN A 221 8.53 18.81 -14.07
N PRO A 222 8.75 19.65 -15.10
CA PRO A 222 10.09 20.00 -15.52
C PRO A 222 10.74 20.90 -14.46
N GLY A 223 12.02 20.65 -14.19
CA GLY A 223 12.83 21.32 -13.17
C GLY A 223 12.98 22.84 -13.34
N PRO A 224 13.71 23.49 -12.41
CA PRO A 224 13.57 24.91 -12.13
C PRO A 224 14.33 25.77 -13.15
N GLN A 225 13.69 26.82 -13.67
CA GLN A 225 14.34 28.09 -14.01
C GLN A 225 13.35 29.18 -14.47
N GLY A 226 13.36 30.32 -13.78
CA GLY A 226 13.05 31.65 -14.34
C GLY A 226 11.71 32.31 -14.00
N LEU A 227 11.67 33.15 -12.95
CA LEU A 227 10.73 34.28 -12.82
C LEU A 227 11.23 35.49 -13.66
N PRO A 228 10.44 36.57 -13.84
CA PRO A 228 9.00 36.64 -14.14
C PRO A 228 8.76 37.59 -15.35
N SER A 229 7.57 37.54 -15.96
CA SER A 229 7.12 38.63 -16.84
C SER A 229 5.62 38.79 -16.72
N ASN A 230 5.22 39.90 -16.08
CA ASN A 230 3.90 40.49 -16.19
C ASN A 230 3.54 40.67 -17.67
N ASP A 231 2.36 40.21 -18.09
CA ASP A 231 1.48 41.05 -18.91
C ASP A 231 0.04 40.53 -18.91
N THR A 232 -0.81 41.40 -18.39
CA THR A 232 -2.27 41.33 -18.36
C THR A 232 -2.82 41.35 -19.79
N LYS A 233 -3.70 40.40 -20.16
CA LYS A 233 -4.74 40.62 -21.18
C LYS A 233 -5.88 39.61 -21.12
N THR A 234 -6.98 40.09 -20.57
CA THR A 234 -8.37 39.65 -20.67
C THR A 234 -8.82 39.38 -22.10
N ILE A 235 -9.36 38.20 -22.43
CA ILE A 235 -10.38 38.01 -23.50
C ILE A 235 -11.40 36.92 -23.10
N ALA A 236 -12.65 37.19 -23.45
CA ALA A 236 -13.91 36.69 -22.93
C ALA A 236 -14.43 35.32 -23.47
N LYS A 237 -15.34 34.75 -22.67
CA LYS A 237 -16.56 33.97 -22.97
C LYS A 237 -16.70 33.32 -24.35
N LYS A 238 -16.96 32.00 -24.34
CA LYS A 238 -18.07 31.41 -25.12
C LYS A 238 -18.66 30.17 -24.43
N GLN A 239 -19.93 30.30 -24.06
CA GLN A 239 -20.87 29.23 -23.75
C GLN A 239 -21.04 28.30 -24.96
N TYR A 240 -21.18 27.01 -24.71
CA TYR A 240 -22.06 26.13 -25.48
C TYR A 240 -22.70 25.14 -24.49
N ASP A 241 -23.89 25.52 -24.02
CA ASP A 241 -24.95 24.60 -23.62
C ASP A 241 -25.56 24.02 -24.90
N GLU A 242 -25.82 22.71 -24.91
CA GLU A 242 -26.94 22.01 -25.56
C GLU A 242 -26.51 20.56 -25.82
N PHE A 243 -27.02 19.61 -25.04
CA PHE A 243 -27.86 18.55 -25.61
C PHE A 243 -28.72 17.93 -24.51
N GLN A 244 -29.97 17.69 -24.91
CA GLN A 244 -31.15 17.67 -24.07
C GLN A 244 -31.40 16.33 -23.39
N LYS A 245 -32.14 16.46 -22.30
CA LYS A 245 -32.97 15.46 -21.64
C LYS A 245 -33.85 14.69 -22.63
N ALA A 246 -33.90 13.38 -22.45
CA ALA A 246 -35.09 12.57 -22.66
C ALA A 246 -35.03 11.43 -21.63
N ALA A 247 -36.08 10.90 -21.03
CA ALA A 247 -37.42 11.35 -20.69
C ALA A 247 -37.96 10.18 -19.82
N ILE A 248 -38.54 10.50 -18.65
CA ILE A 248 -39.41 9.62 -17.83
C ILE A 248 -38.74 8.40 -17.19
#